data_AF-A3A009-F1
#
_entry.id   AF-A3A009-F1
#
_cell.length_a   1.000
_cell.length_b   1.000
_cell.length_c   1.000
_cell.angle_alpha   90.00
_cell.angle_beta   90.00
_cell.angle_gamma   90.00
#
_symmetry.space_group_name_H-M   'P 1'
#
loop_
_entity.id
_entity.type
_entity.pdbx_description
1 polymer ?
#
loop_
_entity_poly.entity_id
_entity_poly.type
_entity_poly.pdbx_seq_one_letter_code
_entity_poly.pdbx_strand_id
1 'polypeptide(L)'
;MAGEAGGDPRAWLAVDETAAAFLSRSLSARPPILLPPPLHRAPLRPGNVVEIAGPSNSGKSQLLLTAAVQCILPKEWKGTYFGGLGKVVMYLDLDCRFDVLRLAQILRNRIGECCGSTNPTNEEFAKDGATNSFSENTLFSECMKRFLRTLSLQSMTETVVQKLRNFLQLQPVLVMATKAPIYGEGFTGNDFQRGTSKQMLEDSTMRCIGQEEEKNISYREFMPSVWQSFVTHRIKLQDLGQEAELFSGQENKELPLRTSEWMQPSLNTKDKFSITDDGVILIH
;
A
#
# COMPACT_ATOMS: atom_id res chain seq x y z
N MET A 1 6.69 -50.38 45.14
CA MET A 1 7.39 -49.11 45.41
C MET A 1 7.15 -48.19 44.23
N ALA A 2 6.17 -47.30 44.35
CA ALA A 2 5.88 -46.29 43.33
C ALA A 2 6.69 -45.05 43.70
N GLY A 3 7.65 -44.67 42.85
CA GLY A 3 8.45 -43.46 43.03
C GLY A 3 7.60 -42.23 42.71
N GLU A 4 7.42 -41.36 43.69
CA GLU A 4 6.82 -40.05 43.50
C GLU A 4 7.74 -39.20 42.61
N ALA A 5 7.25 -38.85 41.42
CA ALA A 5 7.83 -37.80 40.60
C ALA A 5 7.48 -36.44 41.21
N GLY A 6 8.26 -36.02 42.20
CA GLY A 6 8.21 -34.67 42.77
C GLY A 6 8.77 -33.64 41.79
N GLY A 7 7.98 -33.27 40.78
CA GLY A 7 8.26 -32.10 39.94
C GLY A 7 7.90 -30.83 40.68
N ASP A 8 8.81 -29.84 40.71
CA ASP A 8 8.54 -28.52 41.27
C ASP A 8 7.30 -27.90 40.58
N PRO A 9 6.20 -27.63 41.33
CA PRO A 9 4.97 -27.05 40.80
C PRO A 9 5.15 -25.68 40.13
N ARG A 10 6.31 -25.04 40.29
CA ARG A 10 6.66 -23.74 39.70
C ARG A 10 7.58 -23.85 38.49
N ALA A 11 7.96 -25.06 38.06
CA ALA A 11 8.82 -25.25 36.89
C ALA A 11 8.23 -24.66 35.59
N TRP A 12 6.90 -24.55 35.49
CA TRP A 12 6.22 -23.90 34.35
C TRP A 12 6.30 -22.36 34.36
N LEU A 13 6.67 -21.75 35.50
CA LEU A 13 6.92 -20.31 35.64
C LEU A 13 8.40 -19.97 35.39
N ALA A 14 9.26 -20.97 35.20
CA ALA A 14 10.64 -20.72 34.85
C ALA A 14 10.66 -20.03 33.48
N VAL A 15 11.12 -18.77 33.47
CA VAL A 15 11.29 -17.99 32.25
C VAL A 15 12.38 -18.68 31.43
N ASP A 16 11.95 -19.41 30.40
CA ASP A 16 12.75 -20.28 29.55
C ASP A 16 13.50 -19.51 28.46
N GLU A 17 13.11 -18.26 28.17
CA GLU A 17 13.72 -17.42 27.16
C GLU A 17 13.99 -16.00 27.69
N THR A 18 15.19 -15.47 27.48
CA THR A 18 15.47 -14.05 27.75
C THR A 18 14.75 -13.18 26.72
N ALA A 19 14.38 -11.94 27.09
CA ALA A 19 13.77 -11.00 26.14
C ALA A 19 14.66 -10.78 24.88
N ALA A 20 15.98 -10.80 25.03
CA ALA A 20 16.93 -10.71 23.92
C ALA A 20 16.87 -11.94 23.00
N ALA A 21 16.82 -13.15 23.56
CA ALA A 21 16.68 -14.39 22.79
C ALA A 21 15.35 -14.42 22.02
N PHE A 22 14.25 -14.03 22.68
CA PHE A 22 12.94 -13.89 22.07
C PHE A 22 12.95 -12.90 20.90
N LEU A 23 13.52 -11.70 21.12
CA LEU A 23 13.61 -10.67 20.07
C LEU A 23 14.49 -11.14 18.91
N SER A 24 15.65 -11.75 19.18
CA SER A 24 16.54 -12.26 18.15
C SER A 24 15.83 -13.31 17.28
N ARG A 25 15.21 -14.31 17.90
CA ARG A 25 14.46 -15.36 17.21
C ARG A 25 13.28 -14.77 16.41
N SER A 26 12.51 -13.87 17.03
CA SER A 26 11.34 -13.26 16.40
C SER A 26 11.71 -12.37 15.20
N LEU A 27 12.77 -11.57 15.32
CA LEU A 27 13.24 -10.68 14.24
C LEU A 27 13.88 -11.47 13.09
N SER A 28 14.54 -12.58 13.37
CA SER A 28 15.08 -13.49 12.36
C SER A 28 13.98 -14.26 11.63
N ALA A 29 12.92 -14.67 12.32
CA ALA A 29 11.80 -15.38 11.70
C ALA A 29 10.96 -14.50 10.76
N ARG A 30 11.04 -13.16 10.90
CA ARG A 30 10.23 -12.19 10.13
C ARG A 30 11.11 -11.07 9.58
N PRO A 31 11.93 -11.35 8.55
CA PRO A 31 12.82 -10.33 7.98
C PRO A 31 12.03 -9.15 7.39
N PRO A 32 12.63 -7.94 7.34
CA PRO A 32 12.02 -6.79 6.69
C PRO A 32 11.73 -7.06 5.21
N ILE A 33 10.63 -6.51 4.73
CA ILE A 33 10.19 -6.53 3.35
C ILE A 33 10.67 -5.23 2.70
N LEU A 34 11.53 -5.33 1.69
CA LEU A 34 12.02 -4.18 0.95
C LEU A 34 10.98 -3.77 -0.10
N LEU A 35 10.28 -2.68 0.19
CA LEU A 35 9.25 -2.10 -0.66
C LEU A 35 9.78 -0.90 -1.45
N PRO A 36 9.12 -0.53 -2.56
CA PRO A 36 9.57 0.61 -3.35
C PRO A 36 9.40 1.92 -2.57
N PRO A 37 10.13 2.98 -2.94
CA PRO A 37 9.88 4.29 -2.38
C PRO A 37 8.43 4.78 -2.58
N PRO A 38 7.90 5.58 -1.63
CA PRO A 38 8.47 6.00 -0.33
C PRO A 38 8.35 4.95 0.79
N LEU A 39 7.83 3.74 0.50
CA LEU A 39 7.59 2.71 1.51
C LEU A 39 8.89 2.12 2.12
N HIS A 40 10.02 2.28 1.44
CA HIS A 40 11.35 1.82 1.90
C HIS A 40 11.84 2.47 3.20
N ARG A 41 11.27 3.61 3.63
CA ARG A 41 11.75 4.37 4.81
C ARG A 41 11.47 3.67 6.13
N ALA A 42 10.47 2.79 6.21
CA ALA A 42 10.16 2.03 7.41
C ALA A 42 10.51 0.54 7.22
N PRO A 43 11.08 -0.14 8.24
CA PRO A 43 11.41 -1.56 8.17
C PRO A 43 10.15 -2.42 8.34
N LEU A 44 9.30 -2.45 7.32
CA LEU A 44 8.03 -3.18 7.32
C LEU A 44 8.27 -4.68 7.34
N ARG A 45 7.50 -5.40 8.16
CA ARG A 45 7.64 -6.85 8.40
C ARG A 45 6.30 -7.56 8.27
N PRO A 46 6.32 -8.88 8.04
CA PRO A 46 5.13 -9.70 8.20
C PRO A 46 4.42 -9.45 9.55
N GLY A 47 3.10 -9.26 9.49
CA GLY A 47 2.26 -8.86 10.63
C GLY A 47 2.07 -7.35 10.78
N ASN A 48 2.75 -6.52 9.99
CA ASN A 48 2.46 -5.08 9.95
C ASN A 48 1.23 -4.79 9.07
N VAL A 49 0.54 -3.72 9.44
CA VAL A 49 -0.60 -3.18 8.70
C VAL A 49 -0.31 -1.72 8.42
N VAL A 50 -0.18 -1.40 7.14
CA VAL A 50 0.17 -0.07 6.63
C VAL A 50 -1.07 0.57 6.05
N GLU A 51 -1.45 1.70 6.62
CA GLU A 51 -2.49 2.55 6.08
C GLU A 51 -1.87 3.65 5.22
N ILE A 52 -2.30 3.72 3.96
CA ILE A 52 -1.92 4.77 3.01
C ILE A 52 -3.12 5.73 2.90
N ALA A 53 -3.00 6.89 3.54
CA ALA A 53 -4.03 7.92 3.62
C ALA A 53 -3.71 9.10 2.70
N GLY A 54 -4.73 9.90 2.37
CA GLY A 54 -4.58 11.12 1.57
C GLY A 54 -5.81 11.42 0.71
N PRO A 55 -5.91 12.63 0.16
CA PRO A 55 -7.06 13.06 -0.62
C PRO A 55 -7.17 12.30 -1.95
N SER A 56 -8.31 12.47 -2.62
CA SER A 56 -8.51 11.99 -3.99
C SER A 56 -7.34 12.42 -4.88
N ASN A 57 -6.90 11.56 -5.82
CA ASN A 57 -5.79 11.83 -6.74
C ASN A 57 -4.37 11.94 -6.13
N SER A 58 -4.19 11.73 -4.82
CA SER A 58 -2.87 11.76 -4.16
C SER A 58 -1.91 10.60 -4.51
N GLY A 59 -2.27 9.72 -5.44
CA GLY A 59 -1.40 8.63 -5.90
C GLY A 59 -1.47 7.33 -5.08
N LYS A 60 -2.39 7.21 -4.11
CA LYS A 60 -2.57 6.00 -3.27
C LYS A 60 -2.60 4.69 -4.05
N SER A 61 -3.49 4.59 -5.05
CA SER A 61 -3.62 3.38 -5.87
C SER A 61 -2.37 3.10 -6.70
N GLN A 62 -1.70 4.16 -7.18
CA GLN A 62 -0.46 4.02 -7.95
C GLN A 62 0.67 3.47 -7.08
N LEU A 63 0.79 3.94 -5.85
CA LEU A 63 1.76 3.40 -4.89
C LEU A 63 1.47 1.93 -4.54
N LEU A 64 0.20 1.56 -4.33
CA LEU A 64 -0.18 0.15 -4.12
C LEU A 64 0.17 -0.73 -5.32
N LEU A 65 -0.07 -0.26 -6.55
CA LEU A 65 0.27 -1.01 -7.77
C LEU A 65 1.79 -1.17 -7.91
N THR A 66 2.57 -0.11 -7.70
CA THR A 66 4.04 -0.19 -7.73
C THR A 66 4.57 -1.16 -6.66
N ALA A 67 4.02 -1.12 -5.45
CA ALA A 67 4.37 -2.07 -4.38
C ALA A 67 3.97 -3.52 -4.75
N ALA A 68 2.80 -3.72 -5.37
CA ALA A 68 2.37 -5.03 -5.83
C ALA A 68 3.29 -5.59 -6.92
N VAL A 69 3.71 -4.76 -7.88
CA VAL A 69 4.68 -5.16 -8.93
C VAL A 69 6.01 -5.59 -8.30
N GLN A 70 6.55 -4.80 -7.37
CA GLN A 70 7.76 -5.16 -6.63
C GLN A 70 7.63 -6.52 -5.92
N CYS A 71 6.46 -6.83 -5.37
CA CYS A 71 6.18 -8.09 -4.70
C CYS A 71 6.12 -9.28 -5.66
N ILE A 72 5.39 -9.18 -6.78
CA ILE A 72 5.16 -10.31 -7.69
C ILE A 72 6.36 -10.62 -8.61
N LEU A 73 7.16 -9.60 -8.93
CA LEU A 73 8.38 -9.73 -9.73
C LEU A 73 9.40 -10.58 -8.94
N PRO A 74 10.11 -11.54 -9.55
CA PRO A 74 11.10 -12.34 -8.84
C PRO A 74 12.37 -11.54 -8.54
N LYS A 75 13.20 -12.05 -7.61
CA LYS A 75 14.55 -11.51 -7.40
C LYS A 75 15.42 -11.68 -8.64
N GLU A 76 15.38 -12.88 -9.21
CA GLU A 76 16.20 -13.30 -10.34
C GLU A 76 15.38 -14.20 -11.25
N TRP A 77 15.63 -14.12 -12.56
CA TRP A 77 15.02 -15.00 -13.56
C TRP A 77 16.01 -15.26 -14.68
N LYS A 78 16.32 -16.54 -14.91
CA LYS A 78 17.26 -17.01 -15.95
C LYS A 78 18.62 -16.26 -15.93
N GLY A 79 19.15 -15.98 -14.73
CA GLY A 79 20.43 -15.30 -14.55
C GLY A 79 20.36 -13.76 -14.54
N THR A 80 19.22 -13.16 -14.88
CA THR A 80 19.02 -11.71 -14.80
C THR A 80 18.42 -11.33 -13.45
N TYR A 81 19.03 -10.36 -12.76
CA TYR A 81 18.52 -9.82 -11.50
C TYR A 81 17.47 -8.73 -11.75
N PHE A 82 16.25 -8.96 -11.26
CA PHE A 82 15.11 -8.04 -11.38
C PHE A 82 14.80 -7.29 -10.06
N GLY A 83 15.38 -7.76 -8.94
CA GLY A 83 15.26 -7.10 -7.65
C GLY A 83 13.87 -7.16 -7.00
N GLY A 84 12.93 -7.94 -7.52
CA GLY A 84 11.61 -8.15 -6.92
C GLY A 84 11.61 -9.13 -5.73
N LEU A 85 10.44 -9.51 -5.21
CA LEU A 85 10.32 -10.41 -4.06
C LEU A 85 9.83 -11.85 -4.40
N GLY A 86 9.19 -12.04 -5.55
CA GLY A 86 8.63 -13.32 -5.99
C GLY A 86 7.53 -13.85 -5.07
N LYS A 87 6.73 -12.96 -4.47
CA LYS A 87 5.68 -13.29 -3.51
C LYS A 87 4.29 -13.11 -4.10
N VAL A 88 3.34 -13.86 -3.57
CA VAL A 88 1.91 -13.72 -3.90
C VAL A 88 1.37 -12.45 -3.26
N VAL A 89 0.58 -11.70 -4.03
CA VAL A 89 -0.14 -10.50 -3.59
C VAL A 89 -1.63 -10.78 -3.68
N MET A 90 -2.35 -10.53 -2.59
CA MET A 90 -3.81 -10.49 -2.58
C MET A 90 -4.26 -9.03 -2.58
N TYR A 91 -4.92 -8.60 -3.65
CA TYR A 91 -5.44 -7.24 -3.81
C TYR A 91 -6.96 -7.23 -3.57
N LEU A 92 -7.38 -6.57 -2.49
CA LEU A 92 -8.78 -6.38 -2.14
C LEU A 92 -9.31 -5.13 -2.83
N ASP A 93 -10.06 -5.31 -3.90
CA ASP A 93 -10.66 -4.21 -4.65
C ASP A 93 -12.04 -3.88 -4.08
N LEU A 94 -12.07 -2.86 -3.22
CA LEU A 94 -13.24 -2.47 -2.43
C LEU A 94 -14.14 -1.46 -3.13
N ASP A 95 -13.58 -0.68 -4.05
CA ASP A 95 -14.29 0.37 -4.80
C ASP A 95 -14.40 0.06 -6.29
N CYS A 96 -13.96 -1.14 -6.71
CA CYS A 96 -13.98 -1.63 -8.08
C CYS A 96 -13.19 -0.77 -9.06
N ARG A 97 -12.14 -0.09 -8.60
CA ARG A 97 -11.31 0.81 -9.43
C ARG A 97 -9.90 0.29 -9.67
N PHE A 98 -9.66 -0.99 -9.39
CA PHE A 98 -8.44 -1.65 -9.79
C PHE A 98 -8.27 -1.62 -11.31
N ASP A 99 -7.15 -1.04 -11.75
CA ASP A 99 -6.76 -0.98 -13.16
C ASP A 99 -5.71 -2.05 -13.47
N VAL A 100 -6.16 -3.13 -14.11
CA VAL A 100 -5.28 -4.23 -14.54
C VAL A 100 -4.33 -3.82 -15.66
N LEU A 101 -4.72 -2.88 -16.52
CA LEU A 101 -3.87 -2.40 -17.60
C LEU A 101 -2.71 -1.61 -17.02
N ARG A 102 -2.99 -0.80 -16.00
CA ARG A 102 -1.96 -0.08 -15.28
C ARG A 102 -0.99 -1.01 -14.55
N LEU A 103 -1.48 -2.04 -13.86
CA LEU A 103 -0.62 -3.07 -13.26
C LEU A 103 0.29 -3.71 -14.32
N ALA A 104 -0.30 -4.11 -15.45
CA ALA A 104 0.42 -4.77 -16.53
C ALA A 104 1.44 -3.85 -17.20
N GLN A 105 1.15 -2.56 -17.35
CA GLN A 105 2.07 -1.57 -17.89
C GLN A 105 3.31 -1.44 -17.00
N ILE A 106 3.13 -1.16 -15.70
CA ILE A 106 4.22 -1.03 -14.74
C ILE A 106 5.08 -2.31 -14.72
N LEU A 107 4.44 -3.48 -14.71
CA LEU A 107 5.15 -4.77 -14.72
C LEU A 107 5.96 -4.98 -16.01
N ARG A 108 5.40 -4.66 -17.18
CA ARG A 108 6.11 -4.80 -18.47
C ARG A 108 7.30 -3.87 -18.55
N ASN A 109 7.14 -2.61 -18.15
CA ASN A 109 8.23 -1.65 -18.16
C ASN A 109 9.38 -2.13 -17.27
N ARG A 110 9.08 -2.57 -16.04
CA ARG A 110 10.08 -3.14 -15.12
C ARG A 110 10.78 -4.40 -15.63
N ILE A 111 10.09 -5.22 -16.44
CA ILE A 111 10.72 -6.37 -17.09
C ILE A 111 11.62 -5.91 -18.23
N GLY A 112 11.15 -4.98 -19.07
CA GLY A 112 11.89 -4.47 -20.23
C GLY A 112 13.16 -3.69 -19.87
N GLU A 113 13.12 -2.87 -18.81
CA GLU A 113 14.28 -2.13 -18.30
C GLU A 113 15.47 -3.04 -17.99
N CYS A 114 15.23 -4.21 -17.36
CA CYS A 114 16.29 -5.16 -17.01
C CYS A 114 16.79 -5.98 -18.21
N CYS A 115 15.95 -6.22 -19.21
CA CYS A 115 16.33 -6.93 -20.43
C CYS A 115 17.10 -6.04 -21.42
N GLY A 116 16.87 -4.73 -21.40
CA GLY A 116 17.50 -3.77 -22.31
C GLY A 116 18.95 -3.36 -21.96
N SER A 117 19.49 -3.76 -20.80
CA SER A 117 20.80 -3.30 -20.32
C SER A 117 21.99 -4.19 -20.71
N THR A 118 21.80 -5.24 -21.52
CA THR A 118 22.93 -6.04 -22.02
C THR A 118 23.68 -5.25 -23.09
N ASN A 119 24.80 -4.62 -22.72
CA ASN A 119 25.76 -4.13 -23.71
C ASN A 119 26.15 -5.32 -24.61
N PRO A 120 26.05 -5.21 -25.95
CA PRO A 120 26.49 -6.28 -26.83
C PRO A 120 28.02 -6.32 -26.79
N THR A 121 28.59 -7.13 -25.91
CA THR A 121 29.92 -7.66 -26.16
C THR A 121 29.81 -8.53 -27.39
N ASN A 122 30.44 -8.05 -28.46
CA ASN A 122 30.52 -8.70 -29.76
C ASN A 122 30.76 -10.20 -29.60
N GLU A 123 29.75 -10.99 -29.97
CA GLU A 123 29.79 -12.34 -30.55
C GLU A 123 28.50 -13.08 -30.15
N GLU A 124 27.47 -13.00 -30.99
CA GLU A 124 26.79 -14.18 -31.57
C GLU A 124 25.48 -13.83 -32.31
N PHE A 125 25.37 -14.46 -33.47
CA PHE A 125 24.31 -14.53 -34.47
C PHE A 125 22.85 -14.37 -34.00
N ALA A 126 22.20 -13.32 -34.49
CA ALA A 126 20.83 -13.25 -35.02
C ALA A 126 19.85 -14.39 -34.63
N LYS A 127 19.54 -14.55 -33.33
CA LYS A 127 18.39 -15.32 -32.84
C LYS A 127 17.61 -14.65 -31.68
N ASP A 128 18.07 -13.51 -31.16
CA ASP A 128 17.65 -13.04 -29.82
C ASP A 128 16.29 -12.34 -29.72
N GLY A 129 15.73 -11.78 -30.79
CA GLY A 129 14.46 -11.04 -30.69
C GLY A 129 13.25 -11.89 -30.33
N ALA A 130 13.15 -13.09 -30.90
CA ALA A 130 12.02 -14.01 -30.66
C ALA A 130 12.15 -14.74 -29.31
N THR A 131 13.37 -15.13 -28.92
CA THR A 131 13.65 -15.80 -27.64
C THR A 131 13.49 -14.84 -26.46
N ASN A 132 13.92 -13.57 -26.59
CA ASN A 132 13.75 -12.58 -25.53
C ASN A 132 12.28 -12.23 -25.32
N SER A 133 11.53 -11.95 -26.40
CA SER A 133 10.09 -11.68 -26.29
C SER A 133 9.30 -12.87 -25.73
N PHE A 134 9.64 -14.11 -26.09
CA PHE A 134 9.03 -15.29 -25.48
C PHE A 134 9.38 -15.43 -23.99
N SER A 135 10.62 -15.15 -23.62
CA SER A 135 11.09 -15.18 -22.22
C SER A 135 10.39 -14.11 -21.36
N GLU A 136 10.26 -12.88 -21.87
CA GLU A 136 9.56 -11.77 -21.21
C GLU A 136 8.08 -12.06 -21.01
N ASN A 137 7.40 -12.58 -22.04
CA ASN A 137 5.99 -12.98 -21.93
C ASN A 137 5.78 -14.11 -20.92
N THR A 138 6.72 -15.06 -20.85
CA THR A 138 6.70 -16.13 -19.86
C THR A 138 6.87 -15.57 -18.44
N LEU A 139 7.84 -14.69 -18.23
CA LEU A 139 8.07 -14.05 -16.94
C LEU A 139 6.86 -13.19 -16.51
N PHE A 140 6.30 -12.41 -17.44
CA PHE A 140 5.10 -11.61 -17.21
C PHE A 140 3.93 -12.49 -16.74
N SER A 141 3.66 -13.59 -17.44
CA SER A 141 2.62 -14.55 -17.07
C SER A 141 2.84 -15.13 -15.67
N GLU A 142 4.08 -15.51 -15.35
CA GLU A 142 4.42 -16.09 -14.04
C GLU A 142 4.28 -15.07 -12.90
N CYS A 143 4.60 -13.80 -13.16
CA CYS A 143 4.35 -12.71 -12.21
C CYS A 143 2.84 -12.47 -12.02
N MET A 144 2.06 -12.45 -13.11
CA MET A 144 0.60 -12.24 -13.03
C MET A 144 -0.12 -13.36 -12.26
N LYS A 145 0.34 -14.61 -12.35
CA LYS A 145 -0.20 -15.72 -11.53
C LYS A 145 -0.03 -15.51 -10.02
N ARG A 146 0.94 -14.69 -9.61
CA ARG A 146 1.14 -14.32 -8.19
C ARG A 146 0.23 -13.18 -7.75
N PHE A 147 -0.52 -12.54 -8.66
CA PHE A 147 -1.46 -11.47 -8.33
C PHE A 147 -2.89 -12.00 -8.26
N LEU A 148 -3.46 -12.00 -7.06
CA LEU A 148 -4.82 -12.45 -6.78
C LEU A 148 -5.69 -11.24 -6.49
N ARG A 149 -6.55 -10.86 -7.44
CA ARG A 149 -7.59 -9.85 -7.21
C ARG A 149 -8.81 -10.49 -6.58
N THR A 150 -9.32 -9.92 -5.50
CA THR A 150 -10.60 -10.30 -4.91
C THR A 150 -11.51 -9.07 -4.86
N LEU A 151 -12.69 -9.20 -5.47
CA LEU A 151 -13.73 -8.19 -5.38
C LEU A 151 -14.41 -8.30 -4.02
N SER A 152 -14.53 -7.18 -3.31
CA SER A 152 -15.37 -7.10 -2.13
C SER A 152 -16.40 -5.99 -2.33
N LEU A 153 -17.59 -6.39 -2.79
CA LEU A 153 -18.72 -5.48 -3.01
C LEU A 153 -19.41 -5.04 -1.71
N GLN A 154 -18.95 -5.51 -0.56
CA GLN A 154 -19.51 -5.13 0.72
C GLN A 154 -18.71 -3.98 1.29
N SER A 155 -19.37 -2.84 1.52
CA SER A 155 -18.88 -1.78 2.40
C SER A 155 -18.29 -2.44 3.64
N MET A 156 -16.96 -2.43 3.75
CA MET A 156 -16.12 -2.94 4.84
C MET A 156 -16.94 -3.41 6.06
N THR A 157 -17.51 -4.61 6.00
CA THR A 157 -18.26 -5.12 7.15
C THR A 157 -17.24 -5.45 8.22
N GLU A 158 -17.59 -5.18 9.48
CA GLU A 158 -16.75 -5.49 10.63
C GLU A 158 -16.21 -6.93 10.56
N THR A 159 -16.99 -7.85 10.02
CA THR A 159 -16.65 -9.25 9.74
C THR A 159 -15.41 -9.44 8.85
N VAL A 160 -15.26 -8.69 7.75
CA VAL A 160 -14.09 -8.80 6.87
C VAL A 160 -12.83 -8.37 7.62
N VAL A 161 -12.95 -7.28 8.37
CA VAL A 161 -11.85 -6.73 9.16
C VAL A 161 -11.46 -7.69 10.29
N GLN A 162 -12.43 -8.27 10.98
CA GLN A 162 -12.19 -9.31 12.00
C GLN A 162 -11.53 -10.55 11.39
N LYS A 163 -11.96 -11.01 10.21
CA LYS A 163 -11.32 -12.14 9.51
C LYS A 163 -9.87 -11.82 9.12
N LEU A 164 -9.59 -10.62 8.62
CA LEU A 164 -8.23 -10.17 8.30
C LEU A 164 -7.36 -10.15 9.57
N ARG A 165 -7.90 -9.65 10.68
CA ARG A 165 -7.19 -9.66 11.97
C ARG A 165 -6.83 -11.08 12.43
N ASN A 166 -7.76 -12.02 12.32
CA ASN A 166 -7.50 -13.43 12.66
C ASN A 166 -6.48 -14.04 11.69
N PHE A 167 -6.56 -13.71 10.40
CA PHE A 167 -5.62 -14.19 9.39
C PHE A 167 -4.19 -13.68 9.67
N LEU A 168 -4.02 -12.43 10.09
CA LEU A 168 -2.73 -11.86 10.48
C LEU A 168 -2.09 -12.55 11.70
N GLN A 169 -2.90 -13.16 12.57
CA GLN A 169 -2.37 -13.96 13.69
C GLN A 169 -1.82 -15.32 13.23
N LEU A 170 -2.34 -15.85 12.14
CA LEU A 170 -2.01 -17.18 11.63
C LEU A 170 -0.94 -17.17 10.55
N GLN A 171 -0.86 -16.09 9.77
CA GLN A 171 -0.02 -16.01 8.58
C GLN A 171 0.93 -14.81 8.63
N PRO A 172 2.22 -14.99 8.30
CA PRO A 172 3.18 -13.89 8.20
C PRO A 172 2.93 -13.10 6.91
N VAL A 173 1.94 -12.20 6.94
CA VAL A 173 1.52 -11.38 5.79
C VAL A 173 1.65 -9.89 6.10
N LEU A 174 2.04 -9.10 5.11
CA LEU A 174 1.99 -7.64 5.16
C LEU A 174 0.69 -7.17 4.52
N VAL A 175 -0.08 -6.35 5.23
CA VAL A 175 -1.33 -5.78 4.70
C VAL A 175 -1.14 -4.30 4.42
N MET A 176 -1.48 -3.88 3.21
CA MET A 176 -1.58 -2.48 2.83
C MET A 176 -3.03 -2.15 2.52
N ALA A 177 -3.51 -1.03 3.04
CA ALA A 177 -4.90 -0.60 2.84
C ALA A 177 -4.96 0.87 2.46
N THR A 178 -5.83 1.20 1.51
CA THR A 178 -6.15 2.58 1.10
C THR A 178 -7.63 2.85 1.23
N LYS A 179 -8.00 4.05 1.71
CA LYS A 179 -9.39 4.49 1.69
C LYS A 179 -9.84 4.85 0.27
N ALA A 180 -11.12 4.64 -0.01
CA ALA A 180 -11.77 5.19 -1.20
C ALA A 180 -11.70 6.74 -1.19
N PRO A 181 -11.71 7.41 -2.36
CA PRO A 181 -11.56 8.84 -2.46
C PRO A 181 -12.83 9.52 -1.96
N ILE A 182 -12.61 10.61 -1.26
CA ILE A 182 -13.68 11.42 -0.72
C ILE A 182 -13.96 12.45 -1.80
N TYR A 183 -15.05 12.26 -2.53
CA TYR A 183 -15.60 13.35 -3.33
C TYR A 183 -16.03 14.44 -2.35
N GLY A 184 -15.60 15.68 -2.59
CA GLY A 184 -15.91 16.82 -1.74
C GLY A 184 -17.40 16.87 -1.43
N GLU A 185 -17.70 17.24 -0.19
CA GLU A 185 -19.05 17.38 0.35
C GLU A 185 -19.77 18.51 -0.42
N GLY A 186 -20.47 18.11 -1.47
CA GLY A 186 -21.19 19.01 -2.39
C GLY A 186 -22.18 18.31 -3.33
N PHE A 187 -22.37 16.99 -3.20
CA PHE A 187 -23.48 16.30 -3.83
C PHE A 187 -24.52 15.93 -2.77
N THR A 188 -25.60 16.70 -2.75
CA THR A 188 -26.88 16.28 -2.18
C THR A 188 -27.36 15.06 -2.98
N GLY A 189 -26.89 13.88 -2.59
CA GLY A 189 -27.44 12.60 -3.03
C GLY A 189 -28.71 12.32 -2.23
N ASN A 190 -29.83 12.89 -2.67
CA ASN A 190 -31.13 12.30 -2.39
C ASN A 190 -31.10 10.86 -2.91
N ASP A 191 -31.26 9.89 -2.03
CA ASP A 191 -32.10 8.69 -2.24
C ASP A 191 -31.95 7.71 -1.08
N PHE A 192 -32.70 7.97 0.01
CA PHE A 192 -33.66 7.03 0.64
C PHE A 192 -34.08 7.60 2.00
N GLN A 193 -35.15 8.40 2.02
CA GLN A 193 -36.21 8.25 3.03
C GLN A 193 -37.45 9.06 2.65
N ARG A 194 -38.45 8.31 2.26
CA ARG A 194 -39.88 8.63 2.18
C ARG A 194 -40.36 9.19 3.54
N GLY A 195 -40.96 10.39 3.55
CA GLY A 195 -41.91 10.77 4.59
C GLY A 195 -41.84 12.22 5.10
N THR A 196 -42.90 12.97 4.81
CA THR A 196 -43.43 14.13 5.55
C THR A 196 -42.71 15.50 5.52
N SER A 197 -43.34 16.38 4.73
CA SER A 197 -43.28 17.85 4.66
C SER A 197 -43.29 18.59 6.01
N LYS A 198 -42.47 19.64 6.17
CA LYS A 198 -42.89 21.07 6.09
C LYS A 198 -41.80 22.06 6.55
N GLN A 199 -41.72 23.13 5.77
CA GLN A 199 -41.48 24.55 6.12
C GLN A 199 -40.06 25.11 6.29
N MET A 200 -39.85 26.19 5.52
CA MET A 200 -38.77 27.17 5.56
C MET A 200 -38.88 28.10 6.78
N LEU A 201 -37.75 28.60 7.26
CA LEU A 201 -37.55 30.04 7.49
C LEU A 201 -36.04 30.36 7.60
N GLU A 202 -35.63 31.45 6.96
CA GLU A 202 -34.31 32.08 7.06
C GLU A 202 -34.06 32.59 8.49
N ASP A 203 -32.80 32.62 8.96
CA ASP A 203 -32.02 33.86 9.07
C ASP A 203 -30.66 33.66 9.77
N SER A 204 -29.65 34.40 9.30
CA SER A 204 -28.55 35.03 10.04
C SER A 204 -27.69 34.22 11.05
N THR A 205 -26.37 34.11 10.81
CA THR A 205 -25.30 34.75 11.64
C THR A 205 -23.89 34.26 11.25
N MET A 206 -23.03 35.25 11.09
CA MET A 206 -21.58 35.22 10.91
C MET A 206 -20.77 34.40 11.94
N ARG A 207 -19.62 33.89 11.45
CA ARG A 207 -18.31 33.63 12.11
C ARG A 207 -18.00 32.24 12.70
N CYS A 208 -16.76 31.85 12.39
CA CYS A 208 -15.84 30.96 13.11
C CYS A 208 -15.97 29.45 12.86
N ILE A 209 -15.52 28.96 11.70
CA ILE A 209 -15.05 27.58 11.58
C ILE A 209 -13.77 27.60 10.71
N GLY A 210 -12.60 27.53 11.34
CA GLY A 210 -11.32 27.53 10.62
C GLY A 210 -10.25 26.65 11.26
N GLN A 211 -10.57 25.96 12.36
CA GLN A 211 -9.65 25.03 13.04
C GLN A 211 -10.26 23.65 13.28
N GLU A 212 -11.59 23.53 13.38
CA GLU A 212 -12.26 22.23 13.50
C GLU A 212 -12.39 21.52 12.17
N GLU A 213 -12.55 22.26 11.06
CA GLU A 213 -12.63 21.71 9.70
C GLU A 213 -11.31 21.05 9.27
N GLU A 214 -10.15 21.67 9.48
CA GLU A 214 -8.84 21.06 9.15
C GLU A 214 -8.58 19.76 9.93
N LYS A 215 -8.90 19.73 11.22
CA LYS A 215 -8.82 18.49 12.01
C LYS A 215 -9.78 17.44 11.46
N ASN A 216 -11.02 17.79 11.15
CA ASN A 216 -12.02 16.89 10.57
C ASN A 216 -11.63 16.35 9.19
N ILE A 217 -11.00 17.17 8.33
CA ILE A 217 -10.51 16.77 7.01
C ILE A 217 -9.40 15.73 7.16
N SER A 218 -8.49 15.89 8.13
CA SER A 218 -7.44 14.89 8.38
C SER A 218 -8.00 13.53 8.80
N TYR A 219 -9.02 13.49 9.67
CA TYR A 219 -9.66 12.25 10.11
C TYR A 219 -10.50 11.60 9.01
N ARG A 220 -11.05 12.40 8.09
CA ARG A 220 -11.76 11.89 6.92
C ARG A 220 -10.84 11.06 6.02
N GLU A 221 -9.55 11.34 5.94
CA GLU A 221 -8.65 10.62 5.03
C GLU A 221 -8.27 9.21 5.50
N PHE A 222 -8.53 8.88 6.77
CA PHE A 222 -8.21 7.58 7.36
C PHE A 222 -9.36 6.56 7.27
N MET A 223 -9.01 5.29 7.32
CA MET A 223 -9.92 4.14 7.37
C MET A 223 -10.80 4.18 8.64
N PRO A 224 -11.99 3.55 8.62
CA PRO A 224 -12.90 3.52 9.77
C PRO A 224 -12.27 2.94 11.05
N SER A 225 -12.88 3.22 12.21
CA SER A 225 -12.38 2.85 13.55
C SER A 225 -11.98 1.38 13.71
N VAL A 226 -12.73 0.46 13.08
CA VAL A 226 -12.45 -0.98 13.13
C VAL A 226 -11.06 -1.29 12.58
N TRP A 227 -10.64 -0.62 11.50
CA TRP A 227 -9.28 -0.71 10.97
C TRP A 227 -8.24 -0.09 11.89
N GLN A 228 -8.55 1.09 12.41
CA GLN A 228 -7.62 1.85 13.24
C GLN A 228 -7.15 1.08 14.48
N SER A 229 -7.94 0.12 14.96
CA SER A 229 -7.59 -0.73 16.10
C SER A 229 -6.36 -1.62 15.90
N PHE A 230 -5.91 -1.86 14.66
CA PHE A 230 -4.75 -2.72 14.38
C PHE A 230 -3.81 -2.19 13.29
N VAL A 231 -3.99 -0.94 12.85
CA VAL A 231 -3.02 -0.24 12.00
C VAL A 231 -1.72 -0.06 12.79
N THR A 232 -0.61 -0.56 12.24
CA THR A 232 0.70 -0.42 12.88
C THR A 232 1.51 0.73 12.31
N HIS A 233 1.29 1.07 11.03
CA HIS A 233 1.99 2.13 10.33
C HIS A 233 1.03 2.98 9.50
N ARG A 234 1.37 4.27 9.35
CA ARG A 234 0.60 5.23 8.54
C ARG A 234 1.53 6.08 7.70
N ILE A 235 1.19 6.19 6.42
CA ILE A 235 1.79 7.14 5.48
C ILE A 235 0.69 8.02 4.89
N LYS A 236 0.90 9.34 4.90
CA LYS A 236 0.00 10.34 4.33
C LYS A 236 0.57 10.82 3.01
N LEU A 237 -0.23 10.77 1.95
CA LEU A 237 0.11 11.30 0.62
C LEU A 237 -0.64 12.60 0.38
N GLN A 238 0.02 13.59 -0.22
CA GLN A 238 -0.58 14.88 -0.59
C GLN A 238 -0.25 15.21 -2.05
N ASP A 239 -1.18 15.87 -2.73
CA ASP A 239 -1.02 16.37 -4.09
C ASP A 239 -0.76 17.88 -4.03
N LEU A 240 0.45 18.34 -4.39
CA LEU A 240 0.76 19.77 -4.36
C LEU A 240 0.13 20.53 -5.54
N GLY A 241 -0.33 19.83 -6.58
CA GLY A 241 -1.00 20.45 -7.71
C GLY A 241 -2.30 21.18 -7.32
N GLN A 242 -3.05 20.64 -6.34
CA GLN A 242 -4.29 21.26 -5.87
C GLN A 242 -4.06 22.54 -5.04
N GLU A 243 -2.91 22.69 -4.38
CA GLU A 243 -2.59 23.93 -3.66
C GLU A 243 -2.04 25.03 -4.58
N ALA A 244 -1.35 24.65 -5.67
CA ALA A 244 -0.77 25.59 -6.63
C ALA A 244 -1.80 26.20 -7.59
N GLU A 245 -2.89 25.49 -7.92
CA GLU A 245 -3.96 26.01 -8.79
C GLU A 245 -4.74 27.18 -8.15
N LEU A 246 -4.66 27.38 -6.83
CA LEU A 246 -5.20 28.57 -6.16
C LEU A 246 -4.32 29.83 -6.34
N PHE A 247 -3.07 29.70 -6.81
CA PHE A 247 -2.12 30.81 -6.78
C PHE A 247 -1.29 31.08 -8.05
N SER A 248 -1.31 30.25 -9.10
CA SER A 248 -0.57 30.59 -10.32
C SER A 248 -1.15 30.03 -11.61
N GLY A 249 -1.66 30.92 -12.47
CA GLY A 249 -2.04 30.63 -13.86
C GLY A 249 -0.84 30.58 -14.80
N GLN A 250 0.07 29.62 -14.62
CA GLN A 250 1.12 29.34 -15.60
C GLN A 250 1.09 27.87 -16.03
N GLU A 251 0.76 27.67 -17.30
CA GLU A 251 0.88 26.39 -18.02
C GLU A 251 2.36 26.06 -18.28
N ASN A 252 3.06 25.55 -17.27
CA ASN A 252 4.25 24.74 -17.49
C ASN A 252 3.92 23.29 -17.17
N LYS A 253 4.18 22.38 -18.12
CA LYS A 253 4.01 20.92 -17.99
C LYS A 253 5.00 20.32 -16.99
N GLU A 254 5.03 20.79 -15.76
CA GLU A 254 5.68 20.06 -14.68
C GLU A 254 4.78 18.89 -14.28
N LEU A 255 5.38 17.71 -14.13
CA LEU A 255 4.65 16.52 -13.66
C LEU A 255 4.02 16.84 -12.29
N PRO A 256 2.77 16.42 -12.04
CA PRO A 256 2.08 16.73 -10.78
C PRO A 256 2.90 16.21 -9.59
N LEU A 257 3.45 17.17 -8.85
CA LEU A 257 4.35 16.92 -7.73
C LEU A 257 3.54 16.46 -6.52
N ARG A 258 3.87 15.29 -5.99
CA ARG A 258 3.22 14.73 -4.80
C ARG A 258 4.22 14.59 -3.67
N THR A 259 3.72 14.59 -2.44
CA THR A 259 4.53 14.34 -1.25
C THR A 259 3.98 13.19 -0.43
N SER A 260 4.88 12.56 0.31
CA SER A 260 4.57 11.50 1.26
C SER A 260 5.26 11.76 2.58
N GLU A 261 4.53 11.50 3.66
CA GLU A 261 5.00 11.68 5.04
C GLU A 261 4.59 10.49 5.89
N TRP A 262 5.54 9.92 6.61
CA TRP A 262 5.25 8.86 7.59
C TRP A 262 4.71 9.48 8.87
N MET A 263 3.46 9.15 9.19
CA MET A 263 2.75 9.62 10.38
C MET A 263 2.92 8.65 11.55
N GLN A 264 3.09 7.36 11.26
CA GLN A 264 3.28 6.31 12.25
C GLN A 264 4.20 5.21 11.70
N PRO A 265 5.38 4.98 12.30
CA PRO A 265 6.08 5.91 13.20
C PRO A 265 6.34 7.24 12.48
N SER A 266 6.36 8.35 13.22
CA SER A 266 6.74 9.63 12.62
C SER A 266 8.23 9.63 12.32
N LEU A 267 8.60 9.83 11.05
CA LEU A 267 10.00 9.84 10.61
C LEU A 267 10.57 11.25 10.40
N ASN A 268 9.75 12.30 10.53
CA ASN A 268 10.12 13.71 10.26
C ASN A 268 10.75 13.94 8.88
N THR A 269 10.53 13.03 7.93
CA THR A 269 11.01 13.11 6.54
C THR A 269 9.82 13.20 5.61
N LYS A 270 9.87 14.15 4.68
CA LYS A 270 8.92 14.27 3.57
C LYS A 270 9.63 13.90 2.28
N ASP A 271 9.10 12.88 1.60
CA ASP A 271 9.60 12.46 0.29
C ASP A 271 8.72 13.06 -0.79
N LYS A 272 9.33 13.64 -1.82
CA LYS A 272 8.64 14.08 -3.04
C LYS A 272 8.65 12.94 -4.06
N PHE A 273 7.56 12.75 -4.78
CA PHE A 273 7.46 11.71 -5.80
C PHE A 273 6.60 12.15 -6.99
N SER A 274 6.85 11.53 -8.13
CA SER A 274 6.00 11.60 -9.32
C SER A 274 5.51 10.21 -9.70
N ILE A 275 4.51 10.20 -10.59
CA ILE A 275 3.90 8.98 -11.12
C ILE A 275 4.23 8.96 -12.61
N THR A 276 5.02 7.98 -13.04
CA THR A 276 5.45 7.76 -14.43
C THR A 276 4.93 6.42 -14.92
N ASP A 277 5.19 6.04 -16.17
CA ASP A 277 4.79 4.74 -16.71
C ASP A 277 5.42 3.55 -15.97
N ASP A 278 6.57 3.76 -15.34
CA ASP A 278 7.31 2.75 -14.55
C ASP A 278 6.82 2.66 -13.09
N GLY A 279 5.84 3.49 -12.72
CA GLY A 279 5.22 3.53 -11.40
C GLY A 279 5.57 4.79 -10.62
N VAL A 280 5.73 4.65 -9.30
CA VAL A 280 6.09 5.75 -8.40
C VAL A 280 7.61 5.90 -8.32
N ILE A 281 8.11 7.10 -8.62
CA ILE A 281 9.54 7.45 -8.53
C ILE A 281 9.76 8.62 -7.57
N LEU A 282 10.84 8.59 -6.79
CA LEU A 282 11.22 9.73 -5.96
C LEU A 282 11.80 10.86 -6.79
N ILE A 283 11.53 12.09 -6.37
CA ILE A 283 12.18 13.30 -6.87
C ILE A 283 13.14 13.76 -5.77
N HIS A 284 14.41 13.89 -6.12
CA HIS A 284 15.49 14.38 -5.26
C HIS A 284 15.75 15.86 -5.49
#